data_AF-A0A803P520-F1
#
_entry.id   AF-A0A803P520-F1
#
_cell.length_a   1.000
_cell.length_b   1.000
_cell.length_c   1.000
_cell.angle_alpha   90.00
_cell.angle_beta   90.00
_cell.angle_gamma   90.00
#
_symmetry.space_group_name_H-M   'P 1'
#
loop_
_entity.id
_entity.type
_entity.pdbx_description
1 polymer ?
#
loop_
_entity_poly.entity_id
_entity_poly.type
_entity_poly.pdbx_seq_one_letter_code
_entity_poly.pdbx_strand_id
1 'polypeptide(L)'
;MLGYTVVVAILAYFLLFSGFFISRDRIPRYWLWFHYISLVKYPYEAVLQNEFDDPIKYFVKGIQISDQSLLGAVPTLMKGELLKTMSKTLGMNITGSTCVTTRTDILKQHRITDISKWNCLWITIAWVFFFRILFYFTLFLGSKNKRS
;
A
#
# COMPACT_ATOMS: atom_id res chain seq x y z
N MET A 1 13.67 -27.08 10.09
CA MET A 1 14.03 -25.70 10.53
C MET A 1 14.51 -24.83 9.38
N LEU A 2 15.47 -25.26 8.54
CA LEU A 2 15.96 -24.50 7.37
C LEU A 2 14.86 -24.03 6.40
N GLY A 3 13.88 -24.87 6.06
CA GLY A 3 12.79 -24.47 5.15
C GLY A 3 11.93 -23.32 5.70
N TYR A 4 11.67 -23.31 7.01
CA TYR A 4 10.89 -22.26 7.66
C TYR A 4 11.62 -20.92 7.65
N THR A 5 12.91 -20.90 7.98
CA THR A 5 13.71 -19.66 7.99
C THR A 5 13.82 -19.04 6.60
N VAL A 6 13.98 -19.86 5.56
CA VAL A 6 14.01 -19.40 4.16
C VAL A 6 12.68 -18.77 3.76
N VAL A 7 11.55 -19.41 4.09
CA VAL A 7 10.22 -18.87 3.77
C VAL A 7 9.97 -17.54 4.48
N VAL A 8 10.30 -17.43 5.77
CA VAL A 8 10.14 -16.18 6.55
C VAL A 8 10.99 -15.06 5.96
N ALA A 9 12.24 -15.33 5.59
CA ALA A 9 13.11 -14.35 4.95
C ALA A 9 12.53 -13.85 3.61
N ILE A 10 12.08 -14.76 2.75
CA ILE A 10 11.48 -14.42 1.45
C ILE A 10 10.21 -13.58 1.65
N LEU A 11 9.34 -13.94 2.60
CA LEU A 11 8.13 -13.18 2.91
C LEU A 11 8.45 -11.75 3.40
N ALA A 12 9.50 -11.59 4.20
CA ALA A 12 9.96 -10.27 4.65
C ALA A 12 10.41 -9.40 3.46
N TYR A 13 11.16 -9.97 2.51
CA TYR A 13 11.53 -9.25 1.27
C TYR A 13 10.31 -8.90 0.42
N PHE A 14 9.35 -9.82 0.29
CA PHE A 14 8.11 -9.56 -0.43
C PHE A 14 7.27 -8.44 0.19
N LEU A 15 7.25 -8.31 1.52
CA LEU A 15 6.63 -7.19 2.24
C LEU A 15 7.36 -5.87 2.03
N LEU A 16 8.70 -5.90 2.02
CA LEU A 16 9.50 -4.69 1.84
C LEU A 16 9.27 -4.05 0.46
N PHE A 17 9.23 -4.90 -0.57
CA PHE A 17 9.09 -4.47 -1.96
C PHE A 17 7.67 -4.50 -2.49
N SER A 18 6.63 -4.81 -1.70
CA SER A 18 5.23 -4.87 -2.17
C SER A 18 4.61 -3.50 -2.45
N GLY A 19 5.26 -2.40 -2.04
CA GLY A 19 4.68 -1.06 -2.05
C GLY A 19 4.27 -0.53 -0.68
N PHE A 20 4.36 -1.35 0.38
CA PHE A 20 4.05 -0.94 1.76
C PHE A 20 5.15 -0.06 2.37
N PHE A 21 6.41 -0.50 2.36
CA PHE A 21 7.56 0.28 2.88
C PHE A 21 8.21 1.16 1.81
N ILE A 22 8.45 0.59 0.62
CA ILE A 22 9.11 1.27 -0.48
C ILE A 22 8.11 1.44 -1.62
N SER A 23 7.78 2.68 -1.97
CA SER A 23 6.92 3.00 -3.12
C SER A 23 7.57 2.56 -4.43
N ARG A 24 6.73 2.14 -5.39
CA ARG A 24 7.17 1.62 -6.70
C ARG A 24 8.17 2.52 -7.42
N ASP A 25 7.98 3.84 -7.37
CA ASP A 25 8.83 4.81 -8.07
C ASP A 25 10.27 4.88 -7.55
N ARG A 26 10.53 4.36 -6.34
CA ARG A 26 11.87 4.32 -5.73
C ARG A 26 12.60 3.01 -6.05
N ILE A 27 11.94 2.04 -6.66
CA ILE A 27 12.52 0.74 -7.00
C ILE A 27 13.24 0.85 -8.37
N PRO A 28 14.53 0.46 -8.46
CA PRO A 28 15.25 0.45 -9.73
C PRO A 28 14.57 -0.45 -10.78
N ARG A 29 14.56 -0.04 -12.05
CA ARG A 29 13.85 -0.75 -13.13
C ARG A 29 14.25 -2.22 -13.28
N TYR A 30 15.51 -2.56 -13.04
CA TYR A 30 16.01 -3.95 -13.10
C TYR A 30 15.46 -4.84 -11.98
N TRP A 31 14.95 -4.25 -10.90
CA TRP A 31 14.41 -4.98 -9.74
C TRP A 31 12.88 -4.97 -9.68
N LEU A 32 12.24 -4.31 -10.64
CA LEU A 32 10.80 -4.15 -10.70
C LEU A 32 10.06 -5.49 -10.89
N TRP A 33 10.69 -6.49 -11.53
CA TRP A 33 10.09 -7.83 -11.65
C TRP A 33 9.85 -8.50 -10.30
N PHE A 34 10.73 -8.25 -9.31
CA PHE A 34 10.61 -8.80 -7.96
C PHE A 34 9.41 -8.20 -7.22
N HIS A 35 9.09 -6.93 -7.51
CA HIS A 35 7.87 -6.30 -7.01
C HIS A 35 6.61 -6.99 -7.58
N TYR A 36 6.59 -7.37 -8.86
CA TYR A 36 5.44 -8.05 -9.48
C TYR A 36 5.34 -9.55 -9.14
N ILE A 37 6.44 -10.22 -8.77
CA ILE A 37 6.37 -11.62 -8.33
C ILE A 37 5.91 -11.76 -6.87
N SER A 38 5.98 -10.67 -6.10
CA SER A 38 5.58 -10.66 -4.68
C SER A 38 4.11 -11.05 -4.51
N LEU A 39 3.87 -12.11 -3.73
CA LEU A 39 2.53 -12.57 -3.39
C LEU A 39 1.75 -11.51 -2.59
N VAL A 40 2.46 -10.71 -1.78
CA VAL A 40 1.84 -9.77 -0.84
C VAL A 40 1.39 -8.47 -1.54
N LYS A 41 1.97 -8.17 -2.70
CA LYS A 41 1.65 -6.96 -3.48
C LYS A 41 0.16 -6.87 -3.84
N TYR A 42 -0.38 -7.92 -4.45
CA TYR A 42 -1.74 -7.93 -4.99
C TYR A 42 -2.85 -7.80 -3.92
N PRO A 43 -2.84 -8.57 -2.81
CA PRO A 43 -3.85 -8.39 -1.76
C PRO A 43 -3.69 -7.03 -1.07
N TYR A 44 -2.47 -6.53 -0.89
CA TYR A 44 -2.24 -5.20 -0.32
C TYR A 44 -2.84 -4.09 -1.21
N GLU A 45 -2.55 -4.11 -2.52
CA GLU A 45 -3.10 -3.18 -3.50
C GLU A 45 -4.64 -3.28 -3.57
N ALA A 46 -5.21 -4.48 -3.52
CA ALA A 46 -6.67 -4.67 -3.51
C ALA A 46 -7.35 -4.09 -2.27
N VAL A 47 -6.79 -4.32 -1.08
CA VAL A 47 -7.34 -3.79 0.19
C VAL A 47 -7.21 -2.26 0.21
N LEU A 48 -6.06 -1.73 -0.23
CA LEU A 48 -5.85 -0.29 -0.29
C LEU A 48 -6.82 0.37 -1.28
N GLN A 49 -7.04 -0.22 -2.45
CA GLN A 49 -8.04 0.29 -3.38
C GLN A 49 -9.46 0.19 -2.81
N ASN A 50 -9.80 -0.88 -2.09
CA ASN A 50 -11.12 -1.04 -1.48
C ASN A 50 -11.38 0.02 -0.40
N GLU A 51 -10.38 0.29 0.44
CA GLU A 51 -10.48 1.35 1.44
C GLU A 51 -10.51 2.73 0.77
N PHE A 52 -9.62 2.97 -0.19
CA PHE A 52 -9.42 4.30 -0.72
C PHE A 52 -10.24 4.63 -1.98
N ASP A 53 -11.24 3.80 -2.33
CA ASP A 53 -12.07 3.92 -3.54
C ASP A 53 -12.95 5.19 -3.51
N ASP A 54 -13.39 5.62 -2.32
CA ASP A 54 -14.34 6.73 -2.16
C ASP A 54 -13.69 8.10 -2.46
N PRO A 55 -14.04 8.78 -3.57
CA PRO A 55 -13.44 10.06 -3.92
C PRO A 55 -14.02 11.24 -3.11
N ILE A 56 -15.19 11.05 -2.49
CA ILE A 56 -15.90 12.10 -1.73
C ILE A 56 -15.41 12.17 -0.28
N LYS A 57 -14.72 11.13 0.21
CA LYS A 57 -14.31 11.02 1.60
C LYS A 57 -12.95 11.66 1.82
N TYR A 58 -12.90 12.62 2.73
CA TYR A 58 -11.69 13.35 3.07
C TYR A 58 -10.75 12.50 3.95
N PHE A 59 -9.46 12.47 3.62
CA PHE A 59 -8.46 11.81 4.47
C PHE A 59 -7.95 12.77 5.55
N VAL A 60 -7.56 13.99 5.16
CA VAL A 60 -7.13 15.05 6.10
C VAL A 60 -7.85 16.35 5.75
N LYS A 61 -8.49 16.95 6.76
CA LYS A 61 -9.06 18.30 6.68
C LYS A 61 -7.98 19.35 6.96
N GLY A 62 -8.17 20.57 6.44
CA GLY A 62 -7.24 21.70 6.66
C GLY A 62 -6.83 21.91 8.12
N ILE A 63 -7.75 21.80 9.09
CA ILE A 63 -7.43 21.92 10.53
C ILE A 63 -6.50 20.81 11.05
N GLN A 64 -6.59 19.60 10.50
CA GLN A 64 -5.86 18.43 11.00
C GLN A 64 -4.41 18.34 10.51
N ILE A 65 -4.03 19.09 9.47
CA ILE A 65 -2.63 19.10 9.01
C ILE A 65 -1.67 19.63 10.08
N SER A 66 -2.18 20.47 10.99
CA SER A 66 -1.42 21.06 12.08
C SER A 66 -1.31 20.15 13.30
N ASP A 67 -2.10 19.07 13.37
CA ASP A 67 -2.11 18.16 14.53
C ASP A 67 -0.91 17.21 14.55
N GLN A 68 -0.36 16.86 13.38
CA GLN A 68 0.86 16.04 13.27
C GLN A 68 2.16 16.86 13.40
N SER A 69 2.05 18.19 13.43
CA SER A 69 3.17 19.11 13.61
C SER A 69 3.22 19.60 15.05
N LEU A 70 4.31 20.29 15.45
CA LEU A 70 4.45 20.95 16.76
C LEU A 70 3.31 21.93 17.13
N LEU A 71 2.44 22.25 16.18
CA LEU A 71 1.22 23.05 16.34
C LEU A 71 0.03 22.27 16.92
N GLY A 72 0.15 20.95 17.13
CA GLY A 72 -0.93 20.12 17.66
C GLY A 72 -1.43 20.55 19.05
N ALA A 73 -0.52 21.04 19.90
CA ALA A 73 -0.82 21.54 21.25
C ALA A 73 -1.45 22.95 21.28
N VAL A 74 -1.53 23.64 20.13
CA VAL A 74 -2.05 25.01 20.04
C VAL A 74 -3.59 25.00 20.02
N PRO A 75 -4.26 25.95 20.70
CA PRO A 75 -5.72 26.07 20.66
C PRO A 75 -6.27 26.17 19.23
N THR A 76 -7.42 25.54 18.97
CA THR A 76 -8.07 25.46 17.65
C THR A 76 -8.33 26.83 17.00
N LEU A 77 -8.48 27.88 17.81
CA LEU A 77 -8.70 29.25 17.38
C LEU A 77 -7.46 29.83 16.68
N MET A 78 -6.25 29.58 17.23
CA MET A 78 -4.99 29.97 16.58
C MET A 78 -4.74 29.16 15.31
N LYS A 79 -5.12 27.87 15.28
CA LYS A 79 -5.03 27.04 14.07
C LYS A 79 -5.88 27.61 12.91
N GLY A 80 -7.06 28.15 13.22
CA GLY A 80 -7.92 28.80 12.24
C GLY A 80 -7.30 30.07 11.62
N GLU A 81 -6.70 30.94 12.45
CA GLU A 81 -6.00 32.15 11.97
C GLU A 81 -4.73 31.80 11.18
N LEU A 82 -3.98 30.77 11.61
CA LEU A 82 -2.84 30.26 10.87
C LEU A 82 -3.24 29.72 9.49
N LEU A 83 -4.34 28.96 9.42
CA LEU A 83 -4.87 28.50 8.13
C LEU A 83 -5.29 29.67 7.23
N LYS A 84 -5.85 30.73 7.79
CA LYS A 84 -6.25 31.94 7.05
C LYS A 84 -5.05 32.72 6.51
N THR A 85 -3.95 32.80 7.27
CA THR A 85 -2.70 33.40 6.79
C THR A 85 -2.04 32.55 5.70
N MET A 86 -1.97 31.23 5.89
CA MET A 86 -1.47 30.30 4.86
C MET A 86 -2.32 30.34 3.59
N SER A 87 -3.65 30.42 3.73
CA SER A 87 -4.60 30.60 2.62
C SER A 87 -4.28 31.85 1.79
N LYS A 88 -3.96 32.97 2.45
CA LYS A 88 -3.61 34.23 1.78
C LYS A 88 -2.27 34.14 1.02
N THR A 89 -1.28 33.43 1.58
CA THR A 89 0.05 33.27 0.95
C THR A 89 0.03 32.29 -0.21
N LEU A 90 -0.72 31.18 -0.11
CA LEU A 90 -0.90 30.23 -1.21
C LEU A 90 -1.86 30.73 -2.30
N GLY A 91 -2.59 31.83 -2.07
CA GLY A 91 -3.60 32.33 -3.02
C GLY A 91 -4.81 31.41 -3.19
N MET A 92 -5.05 30.52 -2.22
CA MET A 92 -6.15 29.55 -2.23
C MET A 92 -7.00 29.72 -0.98
N ASN A 93 -8.33 29.62 -1.09
CA ASN A 93 -9.23 29.78 0.06
C ASN A 93 -9.26 28.49 0.92
N ILE A 94 -8.37 28.39 1.91
CA ILE A 94 -8.25 27.21 2.79
C ILE A 94 -9.02 27.50 4.08
N THR A 95 -10.21 26.92 4.19
CA THR A 95 -11.02 26.89 5.39
C THR A 95 -10.70 25.61 6.19
N GLY A 96 -11.06 25.56 7.46
CA GLY A 96 -10.85 24.38 8.29
C GLY A 96 -11.55 23.09 7.82
N SER A 97 -12.58 23.22 6.98
CA SER A 97 -13.27 22.13 6.30
C SER A 97 -12.74 21.83 4.89
N THR A 98 -11.81 22.62 4.37
CA THR A 98 -11.25 22.43 3.02
C THR A 98 -10.51 21.10 2.95
N CYS A 99 -10.77 20.35 1.88
CA CYS A 99 -10.08 19.12 1.56
C CYS A 99 -8.64 19.45 1.13
N VAL A 100 -7.66 19.06 1.94
CA VAL A 100 -6.24 19.21 1.59
C VAL A 100 -5.74 17.98 0.84
N THR A 101 -6.23 16.79 1.20
CA THR A 101 -5.84 15.55 0.54
C THR A 101 -7.03 14.60 0.47
N THR A 102 -7.35 14.19 -0.75
CA THR A 102 -8.40 13.21 -1.02
C THR A 102 -7.85 11.80 -0.85
N ARG A 103 -8.73 10.89 -0.46
CA ARG A 103 -8.42 9.47 -0.32
C ARG A 103 -7.83 8.86 -1.61
N THR A 104 -8.31 9.32 -2.78
CA THR A 104 -7.83 8.88 -4.10
C THR A 104 -6.49 9.50 -4.52
N ASP A 105 -6.10 10.64 -3.95
CA ASP A 105 -4.80 11.27 -4.25
C ASP A 105 -3.65 10.46 -3.64
N ILE A 106 -3.88 9.81 -2.51
CA ILE A 106 -2.91 8.92 -1.85
C ILE A 106 -2.62 7.69 -2.72
N LEU A 107 -3.67 7.11 -3.33
CA LEU A 107 -3.54 5.98 -4.25
C LEU A 107 -2.70 6.36 -5.48
N LYS A 108 -2.91 7.56 -6.03
CA LYS A 108 -2.13 8.09 -7.15
C LYS A 108 -0.68 8.39 -6.76
N GLN A 109 -0.46 8.96 -5.59
CA GLN A 109 0.87 9.28 -5.08
C GLN A 109 1.73 8.04 -4.87
N HIS A 110 1.14 6.92 -4.46
CA HIS A 110 1.85 5.65 -4.38
C HIS A 110 1.93 4.88 -5.70
N ARG A 111 1.28 5.36 -6.79
CA ARG A 111 1.10 4.66 -8.07
C ARG A 111 0.62 3.20 -7.91
N ILE A 112 -0.30 2.97 -6.97
CA ILE A 112 -0.91 1.66 -6.66
C ILE A 112 -2.22 1.48 -7.46
N THR A 113 -2.29 1.99 -8.69
CA THR A 113 -3.52 1.98 -9.51
C THR A 113 -3.31 1.41 -10.91
N ASP A 114 -2.22 0.69 -11.14
CA ASP A 114 -1.97 0.08 -12.46
C ASP A 114 -2.92 -1.11 -12.71
N ILE A 115 -3.43 -1.75 -11.65
CA ILE A 115 -4.26 -2.96 -11.71
C ILE A 115 -5.55 -2.74 -10.93
N SER A 116 -6.69 -3.18 -11.47
CA SER A 116 -7.98 -3.08 -10.77
C SER A 116 -8.07 -4.01 -9.56
N LYS A 117 -8.85 -3.63 -8.53
CA LYS A 117 -9.07 -4.43 -7.32
C LYS A 117 -9.46 -5.87 -7.61
N TRP A 118 -10.30 -6.08 -8.63
CA TRP A 118 -10.76 -7.39 -9.06
C TRP A 118 -9.67 -8.19 -9.77
N ASN A 119 -8.83 -7.55 -10.59
CA ASN A 119 -7.71 -8.22 -11.22
C ASN A 119 -6.67 -8.65 -10.18
N CYS A 120 -6.38 -7.82 -9.18
CA CYS A 120 -5.53 -8.19 -8.04
C CYS A 120 -6.07 -9.40 -7.27
N LEU A 121 -7.40 -9.47 -7.09
CA LEU A 121 -8.05 -10.59 -6.44
C LEU A 121 -7.89 -11.89 -7.24
N TRP A 122 -8.12 -11.85 -8.56
CA TRP A 122 -7.90 -13.01 -9.43
C TRP A 122 -6.45 -13.48 -9.45
N ILE A 123 -5.48 -12.57 -9.47
CA ILE A 123 -4.06 -12.91 -9.41
C ILE A 123 -3.70 -13.60 -8.09
N THR A 124 -4.27 -13.12 -6.98
CA THR A 124 -4.05 -13.72 -5.65
C THR A 124 -4.61 -15.14 -5.61
N ILE A 125 -5.81 -15.35 -6.15
CA ILE A 125 -6.42 -16.68 -6.27
C ILE A 125 -5.56 -17.60 -7.14
N ALA A 126 -5.10 -17.11 -8.30
CA ALA A 126 -4.24 -17.88 -9.20
C ALA A 126 -2.96 -18.35 -8.50
N TRP A 127 -2.32 -17.49 -7.71
CA TRP A 127 -1.15 -17.86 -6.90
C TRP A 127 -1.45 -18.94 -5.86
N VAL A 128 -2.62 -18.89 -5.20
CA VAL A 128 -3.04 -19.94 -4.25
C VAL A 128 -3.15 -21.30 -4.93
N PHE A 129 -3.81 -21.34 -6.10
CA PHE A 129 -3.89 -22.58 -6.88
C PHE A 129 -2.52 -23.06 -7.36
N PHE A 130 -1.67 -22.14 -7.83
CA PHE A 130 -0.31 -22.45 -8.25
C PHE A 130 0.50 -23.10 -7.13
N PHE A 131 0.54 -22.51 -5.93
CA PHE A 131 1.26 -23.09 -4.79
C PHE A 131 0.65 -24.40 -4.32
N ARG A 132 -0.67 -24.57 -4.43
CA ARG A 132 -1.34 -25.83 -4.12
C ARG A 132 -0.93 -26.95 -5.09
N ILE A 133 -0.85 -26.66 -6.39
CA ILE A 133 -0.37 -27.60 -7.40
C ILE A 133 1.11 -27.95 -7.14
N LEU A 134 1.95 -26.94 -6.87
CA LEU A 134 3.36 -27.14 -6.56
C LEU A 134 3.55 -28.05 -5.33
N PHE A 135 2.73 -27.88 -4.30
CA PHE A 135 2.74 -28.73 -3.11
C PHE A 135 2.38 -30.19 -3.41
N TYR A 136 1.37 -30.45 -4.23
CA TYR A 136 1.06 -31.82 -4.66
C TYR A 136 2.19 -32.42 -5.50
N PHE A 137 2.84 -31.62 -6.34
CA PHE A 137 3.97 -32.06 -7.15
C PHE A 137 5.19 -32.43 -6.29
N THR A 138 5.51 -31.64 -5.25
CA THR A 138 6.60 -31.97 -4.32
C THR A 138 6.29 -33.22 -3.49
N LEU A 139 5.04 -33.41 -3.05
CA LEU A 139 4.61 -34.65 -2.40
C LEU A 139 4.71 -35.86 -3.34
N PHE A 140 4.32 -35.70 -4.61
CA PHE A 140 4.41 -36.75 -5.61
C PHE A 140 5.87 -37.18 -5.86
N LEU A 141 6.78 -36.23 -6.05
CA LEU A 141 8.21 -36.50 -6.22
C LEU A 141 8.83 -37.09 -4.94
N GLY A 142 8.49 -36.54 -3.77
CA GLY A 142 8.98 -37.02 -2.48
C GLY A 142 8.51 -38.45 -2.15
N SER A 143 7.30 -38.82 -2.57
CA SER A 143 6.77 -40.18 -2.43
C SER A 143 7.52 -41.19 -3.30
N LYS A 144 7.87 -40.81 -4.54
CA LYS A 144 8.68 -41.65 -5.44
C LYS A 144 10.09 -41.89 -4.88
N ASN A 145 10.70 -40.89 -4.27
CA ASN A 145 12.08 -40.98 -3.76
C ASN A 145 12.23 -41.85 -2.49
N LYS A 146 11.13 -42.14 -1.78
CA LYS A 146 11.12 -43.08 -0.63
C LYS A 146 10.83 -44.53 -1.02
N ARG A 147 10.50 -44.80 -2.29
CA ARG A 147 10.13 -46.14 -2.79
C ARG A 147 11.25 -46.80 -3.59
N SER A 148 12.47 -46.27 -3.53
CA SER A 148 13.71 -46.86 -4.07
C SER A 148 14.73 -47.04 -2.97
#